data_AF-A0AAD6HCV6-F1
#
_entry.id   AF-A0AAD6HCV6-F1
#
_cell.length_a   1.000
_cell.length_b   1.000
_cell.length_c   1.000
_cell.angle_alpha   90.00
_cell.angle_beta   90.00
_cell.angle_gamma   90.00
#
_symmetry.space_group_name_H-M   'P 1'
#
loop_
_entity.id
_entity.type
_entity.pdbx_description
1 polymer ?
#
loop_
_entity_poly.entity_id
_entity_poly.type
_entity_poly.pdbx_seq_one_letter_code
_entity_poly.pdbx_strand_id
1 'polypeptide(L)'
;MNRQRRQGGRGGSNHSHPRVPPSRSINPGTPVNIILKADQPTGRTVSGTVSDVLTRGDHPRGVKVRLTDGRVGRVQSLGSSEESSGPTQEESNGRGDGMQLRTEGGDPSGRRNRFTARDMRLDGPEEPPAEVMGLDMYFRPPKGKKRGAKTQAQQNADNIDDLSGTPQQTAETVSCPVCGTFQGDEAAVAHHVAGHFEN
;
A
#
# COMPACT_ATOMS: atom_id res chain seq x y z
N MET A 1 -16.29 53.59 -12.25
CA MET A 1 -16.64 52.16 -12.09
C MET A 1 -15.54 51.43 -11.30
N ASN A 2 -15.63 51.34 -9.98
CA ASN A 2 -14.65 50.63 -9.14
C ASN A 2 -15.15 49.21 -8.82
N ARG A 3 -14.58 48.19 -9.46
CA ARG A 3 -14.84 46.78 -9.11
C ARG A 3 -13.95 46.38 -7.93
N GLN A 4 -14.46 46.56 -6.72
CA GLN A 4 -13.89 45.96 -5.52
C GLN A 4 -13.83 44.44 -5.71
N ARG A 5 -12.61 43.90 -5.80
CA ARG A 5 -12.37 42.46 -5.79
C ARG A 5 -12.78 41.93 -4.42
N ARG A 6 -13.91 41.22 -4.37
CA ARG A 6 -14.30 40.44 -3.19
C ARG A 6 -13.20 39.40 -2.95
N GLN A 7 -12.42 39.61 -1.89
CA GLN A 7 -11.54 38.58 -1.36
C GLN A 7 -12.43 37.49 -0.78
N GLY A 8 -12.69 36.45 -1.57
CA GLY A 8 -13.22 35.20 -1.05
C GLY A 8 -12.19 34.63 -0.08
N GLY A 9 -12.55 34.60 1.20
CA GLY A 9 -11.75 33.97 2.25
C GLY A 9 -11.51 32.52 1.88
N ARG A 10 -10.25 32.19 1.58
CA ARG A 10 -9.81 30.82 1.36
C ARG A 10 -9.92 30.10 2.70
N GLY A 11 -10.89 29.19 2.80
CA GLY A 11 -11.06 28.35 3.97
C GLY A 11 -9.75 27.69 4.36
N GLY A 12 -9.33 27.91 5.60
CA GLY A 12 -8.14 27.30 6.16
C GLY A 12 -8.26 25.78 6.08
N SER A 13 -7.28 25.15 5.46
CA SER A 13 -7.18 23.70 5.39
C SER A 13 -7.01 23.16 6.82
N ASN A 14 -8.09 22.65 7.40
CA ASN A 14 -8.04 21.88 8.64
C ASN A 14 -7.18 20.64 8.35
N HIS A 15 -5.95 20.65 8.84
CA HIS A 15 -5.02 19.53 8.70
C HIS A 15 -5.51 18.41 9.64
N SER A 16 -6.43 17.57 9.15
CA SER A 16 -7.02 16.46 9.90
C SER A 16 -6.05 15.29 10.17
N HIS A 17 -4.74 15.50 9.98
CA HIS A 17 -3.71 14.50 10.21
C HIS A 17 -2.87 14.91 11.41
N PRO A 18 -2.59 14.00 12.37
CA PRO A 18 -1.75 14.31 13.51
C PRO A 18 -0.39 14.81 13.01
N ARG A 19 0.15 15.85 13.66
CA ARG A 19 1.39 16.50 13.25
C ARG A 19 2.57 15.57 13.52
N VAL A 20 2.87 14.72 12.54
CA VAL A 20 4.03 13.85 12.56
C VAL A 20 5.32 14.65 12.31
N PRO A 21 6.43 14.30 12.96
CA PRO A 21 7.70 14.99 12.77
C PRO A 21 8.23 14.76 11.34
N PRO A 22 8.68 15.82 10.64
CA PRO A 22 9.24 15.69 9.31
C PRO A 22 10.58 14.94 9.35
N SER A 23 10.97 14.31 8.23
CA SER A 23 12.23 13.54 8.17
C SER A 23 13.47 14.37 8.50
N ARG A 24 13.42 15.69 8.28
CA ARG A 24 14.53 16.62 8.55
C ARG A 24 14.81 16.81 10.05
N SER A 25 13.85 16.55 10.92
CA SER A 25 14.04 16.62 12.38
C SER A 25 14.49 15.29 12.99
N ILE A 26 14.62 14.24 12.19
CA ILE A 26 14.93 12.88 12.66
C ILE A 26 16.31 12.51 12.12
N ASN A 27 17.29 12.45 13.01
CA ASN A 27 18.65 12.03 12.70
C ASN A 27 18.95 10.68 13.36
N PRO A 28 19.88 9.87 12.81
CA PRO A 28 20.37 8.68 13.51
C PRO A 28 20.89 9.07 14.90
N GLY A 29 20.55 8.28 15.92
CA GLY A 29 20.82 8.57 17.33
C GLY A 29 19.69 9.31 18.07
N THR A 30 18.62 9.73 17.39
CA THR A 30 17.50 10.43 18.03
C THR A 30 16.55 9.41 18.72
N PRO A 31 16.11 9.64 19.97
CA PRO A 31 15.07 8.84 20.60
C PRO A 31 13.70 9.14 19.97
N VAL A 32 12.99 8.09 19.56
CA VAL A 32 11.70 8.19 18.87
C VAL A 32 10.73 7.14 19.37
N ASN A 33 9.44 7.42 19.20
CA ASN A 33 8.37 6.44 19.36
C ASN A 33 7.87 6.02 17.99
N ILE A 34 7.98 4.72 17.69
CA ILE A 34 7.60 4.14 16.41
C ILE A 34 6.42 3.18 16.55
N ILE A 35 5.58 3.12 15.52
CA ILE A 35 4.59 2.04 15.35
C ILE A 35 5.17 0.99 14.41
N LEU A 36 5.24 -0.25 14.88
CA LEU A 36 5.64 -1.40 14.07
C LEU A 36 4.49 -1.80 13.14
N LYS A 37 4.81 -2.55 12.08
CA LYS A 37 3.77 -3.07 11.17
C LYS A 37 2.75 -3.96 11.91
N ALA A 38 3.21 -4.78 12.85
CA ALA A 38 2.38 -5.64 13.67
C ALA A 38 1.42 -4.85 14.58
N ASP A 39 1.86 -3.67 15.02
CA ASP A 39 1.11 -2.81 15.95
C ASP A 39 0.30 -1.70 15.24
N GLN A 40 0.24 -1.68 13.89
CA GLN A 40 -0.63 -0.75 13.18
C GLN A 40 -2.13 -0.85 13.51
N PRO A 41 -2.74 -2.03 13.74
CA PRO A 41 -4.14 -2.11 14.13
C PRO A 41 -4.37 -1.69 15.60
N THR A 42 -3.39 -1.91 16.48
CA THR A 42 -3.49 -1.59 17.92
C THR A 42 -3.03 -0.17 18.25
N GLY A 43 -2.25 0.45 17.36
CA GLY A 43 -1.65 1.76 17.57
C GLY A 43 -0.54 1.79 18.63
N ARG A 44 -0.06 0.61 19.07
CA ARG A 44 0.99 0.54 20.11
C ARG A 44 2.30 1.10 19.57
N THR A 45 2.90 1.98 20.36
CA THR A 45 4.19 2.59 20.05
C THR A 45 5.29 1.97 20.89
N VAL A 46 6.43 1.76 20.24
CA VAL A 46 7.67 1.29 20.85
C VAL A 46 8.67 2.44 20.85
N SER A 47 9.23 2.74 22.03
CA SER A 47 10.33 3.69 22.17
C SER A 47 11.65 3.05 21.76
N GLY A 48 12.53 3.84 21.14
CA GLY A 48 13.88 3.39 20.81
C GLY A 48 14.69 4.45 20.09
N THR A 49 15.96 4.12 19.85
CA THR A 49 16.91 5.03 19.17
C THR A 49 16.96 4.71 17.68
N VAL A 50 16.93 5.75 16.83
CA VAL A 50 17.05 5.58 15.36
C VAL A 50 18.46 5.13 14.99
N SER A 51 18.57 4.02 14.26
CA SER A 51 19.80 3.59 13.59
C SER A 51 19.90 4.18 12.18
N ASP A 52 18.84 4.09 11.38
CA ASP A 52 18.82 4.58 10.00
C ASP A 52 17.45 5.11 9.58
N VAL A 53 17.43 6.14 8.72
CA VAL A 53 16.22 6.78 8.18
C VAL A 53 15.97 6.28 6.77
N LEU A 54 14.93 5.45 6.61
CA LEU A 54 14.63 4.75 5.34
C LEU A 54 13.68 5.52 4.41
N THR A 55 13.14 6.65 4.87
CA THR A 55 12.21 7.49 4.11
C THR A 55 12.92 8.72 3.57
N ARG A 56 12.69 9.03 2.29
CA ARG A 56 13.09 10.30 1.67
C ARG A 56 11.88 11.25 1.64
N GLY A 57 11.85 12.24 2.52
CA GLY A 57 10.83 13.31 2.54
C GLY A 57 9.79 13.21 3.65
N ASP A 58 8.82 14.13 3.63
CA ASP A 58 7.73 14.20 4.60
C ASP A 58 6.58 13.26 4.22
N HIS A 59 5.99 12.61 5.21
CA HIS A 59 4.95 11.60 5.03
C HIS A 59 3.82 11.84 6.02
N PRO A 60 2.53 11.81 5.58
CA PRO A 60 1.39 12.18 6.42
C PRO A 60 1.17 11.26 7.62
N ARG A 61 1.73 10.04 7.58
CA ARG A 61 1.65 9.02 8.64
C ARG A 61 3.00 8.78 9.33
N GLY A 62 3.97 9.65 9.10
CA GLY A 62 5.30 9.56 9.68
C GLY A 62 6.36 8.89 8.80
N VAL A 63 7.59 9.12 9.21
CA VAL A 63 8.84 8.73 8.54
C VAL A 63 9.19 7.29 8.90
N LYS A 64 9.60 6.47 7.92
CA LYS A 64 10.03 5.09 8.16
C LYS A 64 11.47 5.08 8.66
N VAL A 65 11.70 4.46 9.82
CA VAL A 65 13.03 4.36 10.44
C VAL A 65 13.32 2.93 10.90
N ARG A 66 14.60 2.60 11.00
CA ARG A 66 15.11 1.39 11.66
C ARG A 66 15.65 1.78 13.02
N LEU A 67 15.26 1.07 14.08
CA LEU A 67 15.83 1.23 15.42
C LEU A 67 17.18 0.51 15.54
N THR A 68 17.95 0.84 16.58
CA THR A 68 19.16 0.10 16.99
C THR A 68 18.89 -1.38 17.23
N ASP A 69 17.67 -1.74 17.64
CA ASP A 69 17.23 -3.13 17.86
C ASP A 69 16.95 -3.89 16.55
N GLY A 70 17.14 -3.27 15.38
CA GLY A 70 16.84 -3.84 14.07
C GLY A 70 15.36 -3.78 13.65
N ARG A 71 14.46 -3.41 14.56
CA ARG A 71 13.02 -3.24 14.30
C ARG A 71 12.76 -2.04 13.37
N VAL A 72 11.76 -2.16 12.48
CA VAL A 72 11.42 -1.12 11.48
C VAL A 72 9.97 -0.67 11.67
N GLY A 73 9.75 0.65 11.72
CA GLY A 73 8.43 1.23 11.93
C GLY A 73 8.27 2.66 11.43
N ARG A 74 7.10 3.26 11.66
CA ARG A 74 6.78 4.67 11.35
C ARG A 74 6.89 5.51 12.61
N VAL A 75 7.61 6.63 12.55
CA VAL A 75 7.74 7.57 13.68
C VAL A 75 6.42 8.33 13.89
N GLN A 76 5.91 8.30 15.12
CA GLN A 76 4.73 9.08 15.53
C GLN A 76 5.14 10.33 16.32
N SER A 77 6.10 10.20 17.23
CA SER A 77 6.58 11.29 18.08
C SER A 77 8.06 11.14 18.39
N LEU A 78 8.69 12.25 18.75
CA LEU A 78 10.04 12.26 19.32
C LEU A 78 9.94 11.87 20.79
N GLY A 79 10.86 11.03 21.28
CA GLY A 79 10.92 10.65 22.68
C GLY A 79 11.58 11.76 23.51
N SER A 80 10.93 12.25 24.55
CA SER A 80 11.59 12.99 25.63
C SER A 80 12.20 11.96 26.58
N SER A 81 13.51 12.03 26.80
CA SER A 81 14.26 11.11 27.66
C SER A 81 14.06 11.39 29.16
N GLU A 82 12.84 11.75 29.55
CA GLU A 82 12.46 11.98 30.94
C GLU A 82 11.18 11.19 31.23
N GLU A 83 11.28 10.36 32.25
CA GLU A 83 10.32 9.34 32.61
C GLU A 83 8.97 9.95 33.01
N SER A 84 7.88 9.45 32.43
CA SER A 84 6.56 9.55 33.04
C SER A 84 5.70 8.37 32.58
N SER A 85 5.47 7.45 33.53
CA SER A 85 4.16 6.85 33.84
C SER A 85 3.23 6.60 32.65
N GLY A 86 3.02 5.32 32.32
CA GLY A 86 2.14 4.90 31.22
C GLY A 86 0.66 5.24 31.41
N PRO A 87 -0.18 5.03 30.38
CA PRO A 87 -1.61 4.92 30.56
C PRO A 87 -1.98 3.46 30.77
N THR A 88 -2.57 3.24 31.94
CA THR A 88 -3.32 2.07 32.37
C THR A 88 -4.37 1.65 31.34
N GLN A 89 -4.63 0.36 31.30
CA GLN A 89 -5.72 -0.27 30.57
C GLN A 89 -7.08 0.23 31.11
N GLU A 90 -8.02 0.40 30.18
CA GLU A 90 -9.43 -0.01 30.26
C GLU A 90 -10.19 0.26 31.56
N GLU A 91 -11.10 1.25 31.54
CA GLU A 91 -12.30 1.22 32.37
C GLU A 91 -13.55 1.55 31.56
N SER A 92 -14.46 0.57 31.56
CA SER A 92 -15.85 0.63 31.17
C SER A 92 -16.61 1.72 31.94
N ASN A 93 -17.39 2.53 31.22
CA ASN A 93 -18.58 3.16 31.81
C ASN A 93 -19.72 3.11 30.80
N GLY A 94 -20.58 2.11 30.97
CA GLY A 94 -21.93 2.16 30.47
C GLY A 94 -22.70 3.25 31.20
N ARG A 95 -23.30 4.17 30.43
CA ARG A 95 -24.44 4.97 30.86
C ARG A 95 -25.46 4.90 29.72
N GLY A 96 -26.44 4.02 29.91
CA GLY A 96 -27.69 4.13 29.19
C GLY A 96 -28.42 5.38 29.65
N ASP A 97 -28.97 6.10 28.69
CA ASP A 97 -30.17 6.90 28.92
C ASP A 97 -30.97 6.85 27.62
N GLY A 98 -32.13 6.21 27.70
CA GLY A 98 -33.01 6.00 26.56
C GLY A 98 -33.71 7.29 26.18
N MET A 99 -33.65 7.65 24.89
CA MET A 99 -34.57 8.65 24.36
C MET A 99 -35.74 7.94 23.66
N GLN A 100 -36.89 8.10 24.27
CA GLN A 100 -38.16 7.46 23.93
C GLN A 100 -38.72 7.99 22.61
N LEU A 101 -39.31 7.08 21.85
CA LEU A 101 -40.18 7.33 20.69
C LEU A 101 -41.41 8.16 21.09
N ARG A 102 -41.56 9.41 20.61
CA ARG A 102 -42.82 10.15 20.28
C ARG A 102 -42.41 11.34 19.37
N THR A 103 -43.13 11.87 18.38
CA THR A 103 -44.56 12.16 18.18
C THR A 103 -44.75 12.54 16.69
N GLU A 104 -45.94 12.27 16.15
CA GLU A 104 -46.44 12.71 14.86
C GLU A 104 -46.59 14.24 14.82
N GLY A 105 -46.13 14.91 13.75
CA GLY A 105 -46.42 16.34 13.53
C GLY A 105 -45.30 17.07 12.81
N GLY A 106 -45.48 17.31 11.51
CA GLY A 106 -44.66 18.25 10.75
C GLY A 106 -45.13 19.68 10.97
N ASP A 107 -44.26 20.65 10.67
CA ASP A 107 -44.66 22.01 10.31
C ASP A 107 -43.50 22.78 9.62
N PRO A 108 -43.80 23.86 8.88
CA PRO A 108 -43.48 23.92 7.47
C PRO A 108 -42.67 25.18 7.17
N SER A 109 -41.35 25.12 7.19
CA SER A 109 -40.56 26.27 6.74
C SER A 109 -39.13 25.91 6.34
N GLY A 110 -39.01 25.51 5.07
CA GLY A 110 -38.17 26.32 4.20
C GLY A 110 -36.65 26.19 4.27
N ARG A 111 -36.07 25.06 4.69
CA ARG A 111 -34.69 24.70 4.29
C ARG A 111 -34.58 23.22 3.96
N ARG A 112 -35.05 22.86 2.77
CA ARG A 112 -34.84 21.52 2.17
C ARG A 112 -33.34 21.25 2.09
N ASN A 113 -32.92 20.14 2.68
CA ASN A 113 -31.67 19.45 2.37
C ASN A 113 -31.52 19.38 0.85
N ARG A 114 -30.45 19.97 0.31
CA ARG A 114 -30.09 19.94 -1.11
C ARG A 114 -29.59 18.56 -1.57
N PHE A 115 -29.95 17.49 -0.87
CA PHE A 115 -29.39 16.15 -1.06
C PHE A 115 -30.44 15.06 -1.22
N THR A 116 -31.69 15.40 -1.52
CA THR A 116 -32.67 14.44 -2.00
C THR A 116 -33.16 14.86 -3.39
N ALA A 117 -33.07 13.93 -4.34
CA ALA A 117 -33.50 14.00 -5.75
C ALA A 117 -32.61 14.78 -6.73
N ARG A 118 -31.40 14.26 -6.99
CA ARG A 118 -30.82 14.22 -8.34
C ARG A 118 -30.02 12.94 -8.50
N ASP A 119 -30.75 11.86 -8.72
CA ASP A 119 -30.39 10.74 -9.60
C ASP A 119 -31.42 9.62 -9.41
N MET A 120 -32.64 9.86 -9.90
CA MET A 120 -33.35 8.74 -10.51
C MET A 120 -32.83 8.66 -11.94
N ARG A 121 -31.73 7.93 -12.12
CA ARG A 121 -31.39 7.38 -13.43
C ARG A 121 -32.31 6.18 -13.64
N LEU A 122 -33.50 6.45 -14.16
CA LEU A 122 -34.32 5.43 -14.83
C LEU A 122 -33.67 5.19 -16.20
N ASP A 123 -32.58 4.43 -16.22
CA ASP A 123 -32.20 3.71 -17.42
C ASP A 123 -32.49 2.24 -17.16
N GLY A 124 -33.33 1.67 -18.02
CA GLY A 124 -33.74 0.27 -17.95
C GLY A 124 -32.55 -0.68 -18.05
N PRO A 125 -32.74 -1.98 -17.76
CA PRO A 125 -31.70 -2.97 -17.93
C PRO A 125 -31.47 -3.20 -19.42
N GLU A 126 -30.69 -2.31 -20.05
CA GLU A 126 -30.01 -2.63 -21.29
C GLU A 126 -28.78 -3.43 -20.87
N GLU A 127 -28.89 -4.77 -20.89
CA GLU A 127 -27.74 -5.64 -20.70
C GLU A 127 -26.70 -5.26 -21.75
N PRO A 128 -25.51 -4.75 -21.35
CA PRO A 128 -24.45 -4.56 -22.32
C PRO A 128 -24.07 -5.94 -22.87
N PRO A 129 -23.90 -6.10 -24.20
CA PRO A 129 -23.47 -7.38 -24.74
C PRO A 129 -22.16 -7.78 -24.06
N ALA A 130 -22.05 -9.05 -23.68
CA ALA A 130 -20.86 -9.64 -23.09
C ALA A 130 -19.74 -9.69 -24.13
N GLU A 131 -19.18 -8.53 -24.48
CA GLU A 131 -17.96 -8.45 -25.26
C GLU A 131 -16.82 -8.86 -24.35
N VAL A 132 -16.22 -10.00 -24.69
CA VAL A 132 -15.04 -10.53 -24.06
C VAL A 132 -13.94 -9.48 -24.26
N MET A 133 -13.68 -8.65 -23.25
CA MET A 133 -12.60 -7.66 -23.32
C MET A 133 -11.29 -8.42 -23.56
N GLY A 134 -10.73 -8.25 -24.76
CA GLY A 134 -9.47 -8.85 -25.12
C GLY A 134 -8.33 -8.30 -24.27
N LEU A 135 -7.31 -9.13 -24.05
CA LEU A 135 -6.11 -8.80 -23.28
C LEU A 135 -5.35 -7.59 -23.86
N ASP A 136 -5.56 -7.32 -25.15
CA ASP A 136 -5.00 -6.22 -25.94
C ASP A 136 -5.46 -4.84 -25.45
N MET A 137 -6.65 -4.72 -24.86
CA MET A 137 -7.15 -3.45 -24.34
C MET A 137 -6.40 -2.95 -23.10
N TYR A 138 -5.66 -3.85 -22.41
CA TYR A 138 -4.87 -3.53 -21.21
C TYR A 138 -3.41 -3.18 -21.52
N PHE A 139 -2.91 -3.51 -22.71
CA PHE A 139 -1.56 -3.14 -23.13
C PHE A 139 -1.56 -1.73 -23.71
N ARG A 140 -1.07 -0.75 -22.93
CA ARG A 140 -0.77 0.59 -23.46
C ARG A 140 0.52 0.54 -24.26
N PRO A 141 0.50 0.74 -25.59
CA PRO A 141 1.73 0.87 -26.34
C PRO A 141 2.51 2.11 -25.85
N PRO A 142 3.85 2.04 -25.78
CA PRO A 142 4.66 3.17 -25.37
C PRO A 142 4.48 4.32 -26.36
N LYS A 143 4.09 5.51 -25.88
CA LYS A 143 3.98 6.72 -26.69
C LYS A 143 5.37 7.11 -27.20
N GLY A 144 5.64 6.84 -28.48
CA GLY A 144 6.85 7.25 -29.17
C GLY A 144 7.05 8.77 -29.08
N LYS A 145 8.17 9.19 -28.47
CA LYS A 145 8.63 10.59 -28.52
C LYS A 145 9.03 10.91 -29.96
N LYS A 146 8.24 11.72 -30.66
CA LYS A 146 8.68 12.35 -31.92
C LYS A 146 9.86 13.28 -31.63
N ARG A 147 11.07 12.86 -31.96
CA ARG A 147 12.20 13.76 -32.23
C ARG A 147 12.51 13.60 -33.70
N GLY A 148 12.30 14.67 -34.47
CA GLY A 148 12.62 14.68 -35.89
C GLY A 148 14.13 14.70 -36.11
N ALA A 149 14.60 13.88 -37.06
CA ALA A 149 15.56 14.24 -38.10
C ALA A 149 15.97 12.98 -38.90
N LYS A 150 15.56 12.97 -40.17
CA LYS A 150 16.19 12.49 -41.43
C LYS A 150 17.11 11.25 -41.46
N THR A 151 16.95 10.59 -42.62
CA THR A 151 17.88 9.79 -43.45
C THR A 151 17.96 8.26 -43.29
N GLN A 152 17.49 7.61 -44.38
CA GLN A 152 17.96 6.41 -45.08
C GLN A 152 18.39 5.22 -44.21
N ALA A 153 17.56 4.19 -44.12
CA ALA A 153 17.56 3.08 -45.08
C ALA A 153 18.93 2.40 -45.18
N GLN A 154 19.10 1.30 -44.45
CA GLN A 154 19.49 0.00 -45.01
C GLN A 154 19.56 -1.05 -43.88
N GLN A 155 18.77 -2.11 -44.08
CA GLN A 155 19.16 -3.52 -43.92
C GLN A 155 19.58 -3.98 -42.52
N ASN A 156 18.71 -4.74 -41.87
CA ASN A 156 18.84 -6.20 -41.79
C ASN A 156 17.60 -6.74 -41.06
N ALA A 157 16.68 -7.30 -41.85
CA ALA A 157 15.77 -8.32 -41.37
C ALA A 157 16.59 -9.58 -41.07
N ASP A 158 16.01 -10.50 -40.29
CA ASP A 158 16.57 -11.77 -39.85
C ASP A 158 17.42 -11.68 -38.58
N ASN A 159 16.73 -11.65 -37.43
CA ASN A 159 16.76 -12.72 -36.42
C ASN A 159 15.83 -12.30 -35.26
N ILE A 160 14.59 -12.78 -35.30
CA ILE A 160 13.72 -12.84 -34.12
C ILE A 160 13.58 -14.33 -33.83
N ASP A 161 14.62 -14.90 -33.20
CA ASP A 161 14.49 -16.20 -32.55
C ASP A 161 13.52 -16.03 -31.38
N ASP A 162 12.31 -16.53 -31.61
CA ASP A 162 11.55 -17.40 -30.72
C ASP A 162 12.04 -17.42 -29.26
N LEU A 163 11.68 -16.40 -28.48
CA LEU A 163 11.74 -16.47 -27.02
C LEU A 163 10.42 -17.04 -26.49
N SER A 164 10.15 -18.28 -26.87
CA SER A 164 9.33 -19.18 -26.06
C SER A 164 10.13 -19.50 -24.79
N GLY A 165 9.99 -18.62 -23.79
CA GLY A 165 10.55 -18.78 -22.44
C GLY A 165 9.92 -19.98 -21.72
N THR A 166 10.29 -21.18 -22.14
CA THR A 166 10.30 -22.37 -21.31
C THR A 166 11.16 -22.06 -20.08
N PRO A 167 10.73 -22.40 -18.85
CA PRO A 167 11.60 -22.28 -17.69
C PRO A 167 12.73 -23.27 -17.89
N GLN A 168 13.87 -22.76 -18.34
CA GLN A 168 15.13 -23.49 -18.32
C GLN A 168 15.51 -23.67 -16.85
N GLN A 169 14.91 -24.68 -16.23
CA GLN A 169 15.49 -25.36 -15.09
C GLN A 169 16.92 -25.69 -15.53
N THR A 170 17.90 -25.05 -14.90
CA THR A 170 19.27 -25.55 -14.95
C THR A 170 19.17 -27.00 -14.48
N ALA A 171 19.40 -27.94 -15.39
CA ALA A 171 19.36 -29.37 -15.10
C ALA A 171 20.56 -29.72 -14.22
N GLU A 172 20.46 -29.36 -12.94
CA GLU A 172 21.40 -29.71 -11.89
C GLU A 172 21.16 -31.18 -11.56
N THR A 173 21.90 -32.05 -12.23
CA THR A 173 21.83 -33.50 -12.00
C THR A 173 22.55 -33.82 -10.69
N VAL A 174 21.80 -34.30 -9.69
CA VAL A 174 22.31 -34.73 -8.39
C VAL A 174 22.46 -36.26 -8.39
N SER A 175 23.45 -36.77 -7.66
CA SER A 175 23.68 -38.22 -7.50
C SER A 175 23.01 -38.77 -6.23
N CYS A 176 22.48 -39.99 -6.29
CA CYS A 176 21.90 -40.68 -5.14
C CYS A 176 22.93 -40.94 -4.04
N PRO A 177 22.68 -40.51 -2.79
CA PRO A 177 23.62 -40.70 -1.67
C PRO A 177 23.67 -42.14 -1.12
N VAL A 178 22.70 -42.99 -1.45
CA VAL A 178 22.62 -44.36 -0.91
C VAL A 178 23.46 -45.34 -1.72
N CYS A 179 23.44 -45.24 -3.06
CA CYS A 179 24.11 -46.18 -3.96
C CYS A 179 25.21 -45.56 -4.83
N GLY A 180 25.22 -44.24 -5.03
CA GLY A 180 26.21 -43.52 -5.84
C GLY A 180 26.18 -43.80 -7.35
N THR A 181 25.32 -44.71 -7.84
CA THR A 181 25.25 -45.10 -9.26
C THR A 181 24.11 -44.44 -10.03
N PHE A 182 23.14 -43.85 -9.33
CA PHE A 182 21.99 -43.18 -9.94
C PHE A 182 22.19 -41.65 -9.94
N GLN A 183 22.23 -41.03 -11.12
CA GLN A 183 22.38 -39.58 -11.30
C GLN A 183 21.20 -39.04 -12.13
N GLY A 184 20.51 -38.02 -11.62
CA GLY A 184 19.33 -37.45 -12.27
C GLY A 184 18.81 -36.23 -11.54
N ASP A 185 17.63 -35.75 -11.93
CA ASP A 185 16.99 -34.61 -11.28
C ASP A 185 16.60 -34.95 -9.83
N GLU A 186 16.54 -33.96 -8.95
CA GLU A 186 16.27 -34.16 -7.52
C GLU A 186 15.02 -35.02 -7.27
N ALA A 187 13.97 -34.83 -8.05
CA ALA A 187 12.74 -35.61 -7.97
C ALA A 187 12.95 -37.09 -8.31
N ALA A 188 13.78 -37.39 -9.32
CA ALA A 188 14.11 -38.75 -9.71
C ALA A 188 15.00 -39.43 -8.65
N VAL A 189 15.97 -38.70 -8.11
CA VAL A 189 16.84 -39.18 -7.02
C VAL A 189 16.00 -39.47 -5.77
N ALA A 190 15.05 -38.61 -5.40
CA ALA A 190 14.18 -38.82 -4.25
C ALA A 190 13.34 -40.11 -4.37
N HIS A 191 12.75 -40.35 -5.53
CA HIS A 191 11.98 -41.58 -5.77
C HIS A 191 12.86 -42.84 -5.76
N HIS A 192 14.08 -42.75 -6.29
CA HIS A 192 15.04 -43.84 -6.24
C HIS A 192 15.52 -44.13 -4.80
N VAL A 193 15.77 -43.08 -4.02
CA VAL A 193 16.16 -43.20 -2.60
C VAL A 193 15.06 -43.87 -1.78
N ALA A 194 13.79 -43.53 -2.01
CA ALA A 194 12.67 -44.16 -1.31
C ALA A 194 12.65 -45.70 -1.49
N GLY A 195 12.93 -46.18 -2.70
CA GLY A 195 12.97 -47.63 -2.98
C GLY A 195 14.09 -48.41 -2.26
N HIS A 196 15.15 -47.75 -1.79
CA HIS A 196 16.18 -48.41 -0.96
C HIS A 196 15.70 -48.69 0.47
N PHE A 197 14.70 -47.95 0.97
CA PHE A 197 14.21 -48.08 2.34
C PHE A 197 12.97 -48.97 2.48
N GLU A 198 12.40 -49.42 1.36
CA GLU A 198 11.18 -50.27 1.33
C GLU A 198 11.49 -51.78 1.36
N ASN A 199 12.70 -52.20 1.73
CA ASN A 199 13.12 -53.61 1.87
C ASN A 199 13.66 -53.95 3.26
#